data_AF-H0FE18-F1
#
_entry.id   AF-H0FE18-F1
#
_cell.length_a   1.000
_cell.length_b   1.000
_cell.length_c   1.000
_cell.angle_alpha   90.00
_cell.angle_beta   90.00
_cell.angle_gamma   90.00
#
_symmetry.space_group_name_H-M   'P 1'
#
loop_
_entity.id
_entity.type
_entity.pdbx_description
1 polymer ?
#
loop_
_entity_poly.entity_id
_entity_poly.type
_entity_poly.pdbx_seq_one_letter_code
_entity_poly.pdbx_strand_id
1 'polypeptide(L)'
;MLPKKRQRNVAEQNALLEARLLAEASFWREKDLPVALYEYGRANGIRWDAAIVLRLELNFPGMPEIWGELITDTERFIAFELETDETHQILRRVEAWRDITDEQNFVEHNPGFGKGFGAIAMRVRRELCGLRGSEHESSAEPR
;
A
#
# COMPACT_ATOMS: atom_id res chain seq x y z
N MET A 1 -39.29 -12.50 5.31
CA MET A 1 -38.18 -12.15 6.20
C MET A 1 -36.90 -12.12 5.37
N LEU A 2 -36.22 -10.98 5.27
CA LEU A 2 -34.92 -10.88 4.58
C LEU A 2 -33.85 -11.57 5.44
N PRO A 3 -32.99 -12.43 4.88
CA PRO A 3 -31.93 -13.08 5.65
C PRO A 3 -30.95 -12.01 6.16
N LYS A 4 -30.68 -12.03 7.47
CA LYS A 4 -29.69 -11.16 8.12
C LYS A 4 -28.33 -11.39 7.46
N LYS A 5 -27.77 -10.35 6.84
CA LYS A 5 -26.42 -10.36 6.26
C LYS A 5 -25.42 -10.69 7.38
N ARG A 6 -24.73 -11.83 7.29
CA ARG A 6 -23.75 -12.26 8.30
C ARG A 6 -22.62 -11.22 8.37
N GLN A 7 -22.43 -10.61 9.54
CA GLN A 7 -21.28 -9.73 9.76
C GLN A 7 -20.00 -10.57 9.65
N ARG A 8 -19.04 -10.07 8.87
CA ARG A 8 -17.73 -10.73 8.71
C ARG A 8 -16.97 -10.65 10.02
N ASN A 9 -16.34 -11.75 10.42
CA ASN A 9 -15.48 -11.72 11.61
C ASN A 9 -14.19 -10.94 11.31
N VAL A 10 -13.46 -10.55 12.36
CA VAL A 10 -12.25 -9.74 12.25
C VAL A 10 -11.16 -10.39 11.39
N ALA A 11 -11.02 -11.73 11.44
CA ALA A 11 -10.05 -12.45 10.62
C ALA A 11 -10.40 -12.40 9.13
N GLU A 12 -11.68 -12.57 8.78
CA GLU A 12 -12.19 -12.43 7.41
C GLU A 12 -11.99 -11.00 6.88
N GLN A 13 -12.16 -9.98 7.73
CA GLN A 13 -11.92 -8.58 7.35
C GLN A 13 -10.43 -8.31 7.06
N ASN A 14 -9.53 -8.76 7.94
CA ASN A 14 -8.09 -8.62 7.74
C ASN A 14 -7.63 -9.33 6.47
N ALA A 15 -8.10 -10.57 6.24
CA ALA A 15 -7.75 -11.34 5.06
C ALA A 15 -8.22 -10.68 3.76
N LEU A 16 -9.41 -10.08 3.75
CA LEU A 16 -9.92 -9.34 2.60
C LEU A 16 -9.14 -8.06 2.33
N LEU A 17 -8.74 -7.34 3.38
CA LEU A 17 -7.90 -6.16 3.25
C LEU A 17 -6.51 -6.53 2.72
N GLU A 18 -5.88 -7.57 3.28
CA GLU A 18 -4.59 -8.10 2.82
C GLU A 18 -4.66 -8.51 1.35
N ALA A 19 -5.68 -9.28 0.96
CA ALA A 19 -5.87 -9.70 -0.43
C ALA A 19 -6.09 -8.52 -1.38
N ARG A 20 -6.83 -7.48 -0.96
CA ARG A 20 -7.02 -6.26 -1.75
C ARG A 20 -5.71 -5.51 -1.95
N LEU A 21 -4.96 -5.29 -0.88
CA LEU A 21 -3.68 -4.59 -0.93
C LEU A 21 -2.66 -5.35 -1.78
N LEU A 22 -2.62 -6.68 -1.64
CA LEU A 22 -1.77 -7.53 -2.46
C LEU A 22 -2.12 -7.41 -3.94
N ALA A 23 -3.41 -7.49 -4.29
CA ALA A 23 -3.85 -7.37 -5.68
C ALA A 23 -3.49 -6.00 -6.29
N GLU A 24 -3.76 -4.92 -5.56
CA GLU A 24 -3.47 -3.55 -6.01
C GLU A 24 -1.96 -3.32 -6.17
N ALA A 25 -1.17 -3.71 -5.17
CA ALA A 25 0.27 -3.53 -5.18
C ALA A 25 0.95 -4.39 -6.26
N SER A 26 0.51 -5.63 -6.45
CA SER A 26 1.00 -6.48 -7.56
C SER A 26 0.67 -5.87 -8.91
N PHE A 27 -0.57 -5.40 -9.09
CA PHE A 27 -1.00 -4.78 -10.33
C PHE A 27 -0.11 -3.60 -10.74
N TRP A 28 0.19 -2.68 -9.81
CA TRP A 28 1.04 -1.52 -10.09
C TRP A 28 2.54 -1.81 -10.12
N ARG A 29 2.97 -3.00 -9.69
CA ARG A 29 4.36 -3.47 -9.92
C ARG A 29 4.53 -4.06 -11.31
N GLU A 30 3.52 -4.75 -11.82
CA GLU A 30 3.53 -5.37 -13.15
C GLU A 30 3.18 -4.37 -14.26
N LYS A 31 2.30 -3.42 -13.96
CA LYS A 31 1.90 -2.35 -14.86
C LYS A 31 2.78 -1.12 -14.69
N ASP A 32 3.10 -0.45 -15.80
CA ASP A 32 3.79 0.83 -15.75
C ASP A 32 2.98 1.85 -14.94
N LEU A 33 3.66 2.47 -13.97
CA LEU A 33 3.13 3.62 -13.24
C LEU A 33 2.94 4.81 -14.19
N PRO A 34 2.00 5.72 -13.89
CA PRO A 34 1.97 7.00 -14.58
C PRO A 34 3.34 7.69 -14.54
N VAL A 35 3.83 8.16 -15.68
CA VAL A 35 5.20 8.67 -15.83
C VAL A 35 5.45 9.84 -14.88
N ALA A 36 4.48 10.73 -14.70
CA ALA A 36 4.58 11.84 -13.77
C ALA A 36 4.82 11.38 -12.32
N LEU A 37 4.10 10.35 -11.86
CA LEU A 37 4.30 9.77 -10.52
C LEU A 37 5.65 9.08 -10.42
N TYR A 38 6.02 8.27 -11.41
CA TYR A 38 7.29 7.53 -11.40
C TYR A 38 8.48 8.49 -11.30
N GLU A 39 8.55 9.50 -12.16
CA GLU A 39 9.64 10.47 -12.19
C GLU A 39 9.66 11.34 -10.94
N TYR A 40 8.50 11.83 -10.48
CA TYR A 40 8.43 12.64 -9.26
C TYR A 40 8.83 11.84 -8.02
N GLY A 41 8.35 10.60 -7.88
CA GLY A 41 8.75 9.73 -6.78
C GLY A 41 10.24 9.42 -6.81
N ARG A 42 10.81 9.12 -7.99
CA ARG A 42 12.27 8.90 -8.13
C ARG A 42 13.06 10.13 -7.71
N ALA A 43 12.63 11.33 -8.12
CA ALA A 43 13.25 12.59 -7.71
C ALA A 43 13.18 12.84 -6.20
N ASN A 44 12.16 12.29 -5.52
CA ASN A 44 11.98 12.33 -4.07
C ASN A 44 12.56 11.11 -3.35
N GLY A 45 13.43 10.33 -4.01
CA GLY A 45 14.18 9.23 -3.39
C GLY A 45 13.43 7.90 -3.29
N ILE A 46 12.26 7.75 -3.95
CA ILE A 46 11.55 6.48 -3.99
C ILE A 46 12.32 5.47 -4.84
N ARG A 47 12.66 4.34 -4.23
CA ARG A 47 13.21 3.15 -4.93
C ARG A 47 12.06 2.23 -5.34
N TRP A 48 11.58 2.39 -6.58
CA TRP A 48 10.38 1.69 -7.09
C TRP A 48 10.49 0.16 -7.13
N ASP A 49 11.71 -0.40 -7.17
CA ASP A 49 11.94 -1.84 -7.08
C ASP A 49 11.57 -2.41 -5.69
N ALA A 50 11.73 -1.60 -4.64
CA ALA A 50 11.51 -1.95 -3.23
C ALA A 50 10.37 -1.17 -2.55
N ALA A 51 9.67 -0.33 -3.30
CA ALA A 51 8.44 0.35 -2.91
C ALA A 51 7.21 -0.41 -3.43
N ILE A 52 6.07 -0.18 -2.79
CA ILE A 52 4.78 -0.68 -3.28
C ILE A 52 3.73 0.44 -3.26
N VAL A 53 2.85 0.45 -4.26
CA VAL A 53 1.69 1.35 -4.27
C VAL A 53 0.51 0.62 -3.60
N LEU A 54 -0.06 1.20 -2.55
CA LEU A 54 -1.19 0.62 -1.81
C LEU A 54 -2.54 1.00 -2.43
N ARG A 55 -2.59 2.17 -3.05
CA ARG A 55 -3.75 2.74 -3.72
C ARG A 55 -3.26 3.71 -4.77
N LEU A 56 -3.79 3.61 -5.97
CA LEU A 56 -3.65 4.62 -7.01
C LEU A 56 -5.02 4.90 -7.61
N GLU A 57 -5.43 6.15 -7.62
CA GLU A 57 -6.62 6.61 -8.32
C GLU A 57 -6.22 7.68 -9.34
N LEU A 58 -6.95 7.68 -10.45
CA LEU A 58 -6.69 8.51 -11.62
C LEU A 58 -7.97 9.25 -12.01
N ASN A 59 -7.80 10.50 -12.42
CA ASN A 59 -8.80 11.37 -13.02
C ASN A 59 -10.00 11.64 -12.11
N PHE A 60 -9.99 12.82 -11.49
CA PHE A 60 -11.20 13.41 -10.97
C PHE A 60 -11.97 14.09 -12.11
N PRO A 61 -13.33 14.06 -12.15
CA PRO A 61 -14.08 14.71 -13.22
C PRO A 61 -13.67 16.17 -13.44
N GLY A 62 -13.13 16.47 -14.63
CA GLY A 62 -12.71 17.82 -15.03
C GLY A 62 -11.27 18.20 -14.64
N MET A 63 -10.53 17.35 -13.94
CA MET A 63 -9.13 17.59 -13.57
C MET A 63 -8.28 16.31 -13.69
N PRO A 64 -7.30 16.25 -14.61
CA PRO A 64 -6.40 15.11 -14.71
C PRO A 64 -5.47 15.09 -13.50
N GLU A 65 -5.77 14.20 -12.57
CA GLU A 65 -5.12 14.11 -11.27
C GLU A 65 -4.80 12.66 -10.94
N ILE A 66 -3.72 12.47 -10.18
CA ILE A 66 -3.26 11.18 -9.66
C ILE A 66 -3.14 11.33 -8.16
N TRP A 67 -3.80 10.46 -7.39
CA TRP A 67 -3.69 10.47 -5.94
C TRP A 67 -3.63 9.05 -5.38
N GLY A 68 -3.06 8.92 -4.19
CA GLY A 68 -2.91 7.62 -3.59
C GLY A 68 -1.95 7.57 -2.42
N GLU A 69 -1.61 6.33 -2.08
CA GLU A 69 -0.72 6.00 -0.98
C GLU A 69 0.29 4.95 -1.44
N LEU A 70 1.54 5.09 -1.01
CA LEU A 70 2.61 4.13 -1.25
C LEU A 70 3.39 3.84 0.03
N ILE A 71 4.08 2.69 0.06
CA ILE A 71 5.10 2.39 1.05
C ILE A 71 6.46 2.43 0.38
N THR A 72 7.38 3.22 0.93
CA THR A 72 8.76 3.30 0.46
C THR A 72 9.57 2.04 0.80
N ASP A 73 10.78 1.98 0.27
CA ASP A 73 11.76 0.97 0.61
C ASP A 73 12.22 1.00 2.08
N THR A 74 12.10 2.17 2.72
CA THR A 74 12.41 2.44 4.13
C THR A 74 11.20 2.33 5.06
N GLU A 75 10.13 1.69 4.59
CA GLU A 75 8.91 1.46 5.37
C GLU A 75 8.19 2.75 5.79
N ARG A 76 8.27 3.80 4.97
CA ARG A 76 7.52 5.04 5.15
C ARG A 76 6.26 5.04 4.30
N PHE A 77 5.17 5.54 4.85
CA PHE A 77 3.91 5.69 4.14
C PHE A 77 3.84 7.10 3.58
N ILE A 78 3.70 7.22 2.26
CA ILE A 78 3.56 8.51 1.60
C ILE A 78 2.17 8.61 1.01
N ALA A 79 1.42 9.65 1.40
CA ALA A 79 0.23 10.09 0.68
C ALA A 79 0.60 11.16 -0.34
N PHE A 80 0.11 11.01 -1.56
CA PHE A 80 0.39 11.93 -2.65
C PHE A 80 -0.86 12.31 -3.44
N GLU A 81 -0.79 13.50 -4.04
CA GLU A 81 -1.80 14.06 -4.92
C GLU A 81 -1.09 15.00 -5.91
N LEU A 82 -1.20 14.67 -7.21
CA LEU A 82 -0.45 15.27 -8.30
C LEU A 82 -1.41 15.67 -9.42
N GLU A 83 -1.45 16.96 -9.75
CA GLU A 83 -2.11 17.46 -10.95
C GLU A 83 -1.18 17.22 -12.15
N THR A 84 -1.69 16.58 -13.20
CA THR A 84 -0.92 16.25 -14.41
C THR A 84 -1.56 16.81 -15.68
N ASP A 85 -1.00 16.46 -16.84
CA ASP A 85 -1.76 16.51 -18.08
C ASP A 85 -2.69 15.28 -18.21
N GLU A 86 -3.55 15.28 -19.22
CA GLU A 86 -4.54 14.22 -19.49
C GLU A 86 -3.91 12.84 -19.75
N THR A 87 -2.64 12.81 -20.14
CA THR A 87 -1.89 11.56 -20.38
C THR A 87 -1.13 11.07 -19.16
N HIS A 88 -1.16 11.83 -18.06
CA HIS A 88 -0.43 11.57 -16.82
C HIS A 88 1.10 11.45 -17.01
N GLN A 89 1.63 12.13 -18.03
CA GLN A 89 3.06 12.14 -18.35
C GLN A 89 3.76 13.40 -17.83
N ILE A 90 3.06 14.52 -17.82
CA ILE A 90 3.60 15.82 -17.44
C ILE A 90 3.00 16.21 -16.10
N LEU A 91 3.85 16.34 -15.09
CA LEU A 91 3.46 16.92 -13.80
C LEU A 91 3.22 18.43 -13.97
N ARG A 92 2.05 18.91 -13.54
CA ARG A 92 1.69 20.34 -13.55
C ARG A 92 1.82 20.95 -12.16
N ARG A 93 1.29 20.27 -11.14
CA ARG A 93 1.32 20.75 -9.76
C ARG A 93 1.38 19.57 -8.79
N VAL A 94 2.02 19.80 -7.66
CA VAL A 94 2.03 18.86 -6.52
C VAL A 94 1.09 19.44 -5.48
N GLU A 95 -0.06 18.80 -5.27
CA GLU A 95 -0.99 19.19 -4.19
C GLU A 95 -0.50 18.63 -2.85
N ALA A 96 -0.06 17.37 -2.87
CA ALA A 96 0.43 16.69 -1.68
C ALA A 96 1.56 15.71 -1.99
N TRP A 97 2.53 15.68 -1.09
CA TRP A 97 3.54 14.63 -0.94
C TRP A 97 3.96 14.59 0.53
N ARG A 98 3.28 13.76 1.33
CA ARG A 98 3.38 13.79 2.80
C ARG A 98 3.72 12.43 3.37
N ASP A 99 4.69 12.42 4.28
CA ASP A 99 4.93 11.25 5.14
C ASP A 99 3.80 11.16 6.18
N ILE A 100 3.00 10.10 6.06
CA ILE A 100 1.86 9.78 6.93
C ILE A 100 2.15 8.51 7.75
N THR A 101 3.42 8.13 7.91
CA THR A 101 3.81 6.92 8.65
C THR A 101 3.28 6.95 10.08
N ASP A 102 3.41 8.09 10.77
CA ASP A 102 2.97 8.25 12.15
C ASP A 102 1.44 8.25 12.31
N GLU A 103 0.70 8.40 11.21
CA GLU A 103 -0.77 8.30 11.18
C GLU A 103 -1.26 6.84 11.08
N GLN A 104 -0.35 5.90 10.77
CA GLN A 104 -0.71 4.50 10.55
C GLN A 104 -0.84 3.71 11.85
N ASN A 105 -1.84 2.80 11.88
CA ASN A 105 -1.95 1.83 12.95
C ASN A 105 -1.10 0.57 12.64
N PHE A 106 0.01 0.42 13.36
CA PHE A 106 0.91 -0.74 13.28
C PHE A 106 0.63 -1.84 14.32
N VAL A 107 -0.46 -1.74 15.09
CA VAL A 107 -0.78 -2.73 16.12
C VAL A 107 -1.23 -4.05 15.49
N GLU A 108 -0.53 -5.14 15.82
CA GLU A 108 -0.81 -6.50 15.34
C GLU A 108 -2.07 -7.14 15.97
N HIS A 109 -2.53 -6.61 17.11
CA HIS A 109 -3.72 -7.11 17.79
C HIS A 109 -4.47 -5.99 18.51
N ASN A 110 -5.49 -5.43 17.84
CA ASN A 110 -6.46 -4.52 18.46
C ASN A 110 -7.70 -5.32 18.90
N PRO A 111 -8.01 -5.39 20.20
CA PRO A 111 -9.21 -6.09 20.69
C PRO A 111 -10.47 -5.59 19.97
N GLY A 112 -11.19 -6.50 19.30
CA GLY A 112 -12.43 -6.18 18.55
C GLY A 112 -12.25 -5.60 17.14
N PHE A 113 -11.03 -5.17 16.77
CA PHE A 113 -10.75 -4.54 15.46
C PHE A 113 -9.73 -5.30 14.61
N GLY A 114 -8.90 -6.16 15.20
CA GLY A 114 -7.90 -6.95 14.47
C GLY A 114 -6.60 -6.22 14.24
N LYS A 115 -5.93 -6.52 13.12
CA LYS A 115 -4.66 -5.89 12.76
C LYS A 115 -4.92 -4.48 12.24
N GLY A 116 -4.07 -3.54 12.63
CA GLY A 116 -4.08 -2.21 12.05
C GLY A 116 -3.74 -2.23 10.56
N PHE A 117 -4.19 -1.21 9.82
CA PHE A 117 -3.91 -1.08 8.39
C PHE A 117 -2.41 -1.08 8.08
N GLY A 118 -1.62 -0.31 8.84
CA GLY A 118 -0.17 -0.23 8.68
C GLY A 118 0.49 -1.60 8.87
N ALA A 119 0.07 -2.39 9.87
CA ALA A 119 0.57 -3.74 10.09
C ALA A 119 0.30 -4.67 8.89
N ILE A 120 -0.93 -4.64 8.35
CA ILE A 120 -1.31 -5.46 7.20
C ILE A 120 -0.54 -5.01 5.94
N ALA A 121 -0.45 -3.71 5.68
CA ALA A 121 0.22 -3.17 4.50
C ALA A 121 1.73 -3.45 4.51
N MET A 122 2.36 -3.39 5.68
CA MET A 122 3.76 -3.80 5.87
C MET A 122 3.99 -5.28 5.58
N ARG A 123 3.04 -6.15 5.96
CA ARG A 123 3.11 -7.58 5.62
C ARG A 123 3.07 -7.80 4.12
N VAL A 124 2.15 -7.13 3.42
CA VAL A 124 2.04 -7.20 1.94
C VAL A 124 3.33 -6.75 1.27
N ARG A 125 3.94 -5.65 1.74
CA ARG A 125 5.25 -5.21 1.23
C ARG A 125 6.32 -6.28 1.41
N ARG A 126 6.43 -6.87 2.59
CA ARG A 126 7.44 -7.90 2.86
C ARG A 126 7.27 -9.11 1.95
N GLU A 127 6.02 -9.50 1.69
CA GLU A 127 5.71 -10.59 0.75
C GLU A 127 6.14 -10.26 -0.67
N LEU A 128 5.73 -9.10 -1.20
CA LEU A 128 6.00 -8.70 -2.60
C LEU A 128 7.47 -8.37 -2.87
N CYS A 129 8.18 -7.84 -1.88
CA CYS A 129 9.60 -7.50 -2.00
C CYS A 129 10.52 -8.66 -1.60
N GLY A 130 9.99 -9.85 -1.31
CA GLY A 130 10.79 -11.02 -0.93
C GLY A 130 11.51 -10.88 0.41
N LEU A 131 11.08 -9.94 1.27
CA LEU A 131 11.67 -9.64 2.58
C LEU A 131 11.13 -10.58 3.67
N ARG A 132 10.85 -11.85 3.34
CA ARG A 132 10.45 -12.81 4.36
C ARG A 132 11.61 -12.98 5.35
N GLY A 133 11.39 -12.54 6.58
CA GLY A 133 12.15 -13.04 7.71
C GLY A 133 12.00 -14.55 7.76
N SER A 134 13.12 -15.25 7.75
CA SER A 134 13.25 -16.62 8.22
C SER A 134 12.79 -16.67 9.67
N GLU A 135 11.54 -17.03 9.93
CA GLU A 135 11.09 -17.38 11.27
C GLU A 135 10.73 -18.88 11.31
N HIS A 136 11.53 -19.59 12.12
CA HIS A 136 11.42 -20.97 12.60
C HIS A 136 11.79 -22.12 11.67
N GLU A 137 13.11 -22.33 11.50
CA GLU A 137 13.67 -23.68 11.62
C GLU A 137 14.27 -23.80 13.04
N SER A 138 13.40 -24.08 14.01
CA SER A 138 13.86 -24.57 15.31
C SER A 138 14.34 -26.00 15.08
N SER A 139 15.63 -26.13 14.80
CA SER A 139 16.32 -27.41 14.77
C SER A 139 16.02 -28.17 16.06
N ALA A 140 15.50 -29.37 15.87
CA ALA A 140 15.27 -30.33 16.93
C ALA A 140 16.61 -30.81 17.45
N GLU A 141 16.83 -30.68 18.76
CA GLU A 141 17.56 -31.68 19.55
C GLU A 141 16.92 -31.72 20.95
N PRO A 142 16.66 -32.94 21.44
CA PRO A 142 17.32 -33.26 22.69
C PRO A 142 18.06 -34.61 22.61
N ARG A 143 19.10 -34.63 23.45
CA ARG A 143 20.08 -35.69 23.70
C ARG A 143 19.46 -37.02 24.13
#